data_AF-A0A8H5C5B7-F1
#
_entry.id   AF-A0A8H5C5B7-F1
#
_cell.length_a   1.000
_cell.length_b   1.000
_cell.length_c   1.000
_cell.angle_alpha   90.00
_cell.angle_beta   90.00
_cell.angle_gamma   90.00
#
_symmetry.space_group_name_H-M   'P 1'
#
loop_
_entity.id
_entity.type
_entity.pdbx_description
1 polymer ?
#
loop_
_entity_poly.entity_id
_entity_poly.type
_entity_poly.pdbx_seq_one_letter_code
_entity_poly.pdbx_strand_id
1 'polypeptide(L)'
;MLLQCGADVSDYLQKYTQLVLQVDRSGYTVSPIDMIRGFILHLPHFMVHFINNFNTWCNSDTVLSGHVGFDDVLEWLEKAEASFTNLRATHRQNQQIRSVIQSQTYPTLSGPRPPPPSGSAPRSHAAVGPGGSSLDPRTPGARPSGQQCYNCRKVGHTAANCRAPGGNHANVGRPMGQSYLMEEGVHDEDVLMADVDVYDEAAAEVPAGDVVDDIGAL
;
A
#
# COMPACT_ATOMS: atom_id res chain seq x y z
N MET A 1 -22.86 -14.64 -5.45
CA MET A 1 -22.45 -14.67 -4.03
C MET A 1 -21.23 -13.79 -3.92
N LEU A 2 -21.29 -12.63 -3.25
CA LEU A 2 -20.15 -11.72 -3.16
C LEU A 2 -19.29 -12.12 -1.96
N LEU A 3 -18.07 -12.61 -2.21
CA LEU A 3 -17.09 -12.89 -1.17
C LEU A 3 -16.55 -11.55 -0.67
N GLN A 4 -16.65 -11.27 0.63
CA GLN A 4 -15.97 -10.14 1.25
C GLN A 4 -14.59 -10.57 1.74
N CYS A 5 -13.58 -9.76 1.45
CA CYS A 5 -12.25 -9.96 2.01
C CYS A 5 -12.29 -9.67 3.52
N GLY A 6 -12.13 -10.72 4.33
CA GLY A 6 -12.07 -10.63 5.78
C GLY A 6 -10.70 -10.15 6.29
N ALA A 7 -10.37 -10.44 7.54
CA ALA A 7 -9.06 -10.11 8.13
C ALA A 7 -7.89 -10.93 7.55
N ASP A 8 -8.17 -12.04 6.86
CA ASP A 8 -7.16 -12.90 6.26
C ASP A 8 -7.31 -13.00 4.74
N VAL A 9 -6.38 -12.37 4.04
CA VAL A 9 -6.34 -12.33 2.58
C VAL A 9 -6.05 -13.72 2.01
N SER A 10 -5.30 -14.56 2.71
CA SER A 10 -4.99 -15.93 2.25
C SER A 10 -6.27 -16.79 2.22
N ASP A 11 -7.11 -16.72 3.25
CA ASP A 11 -8.42 -17.38 3.26
C ASP A 11 -9.33 -16.85 2.14
N TYR A 12 -9.31 -15.54 1.88
CA TYR A 12 -10.05 -14.94 0.78
C TYR A 12 -9.57 -15.45 -0.60
N LEU A 13 -8.25 -15.49 -0.83
CA LEU A 13 -7.65 -16.04 -2.05
C LEU A 13 -8.05 -17.50 -2.24
N GLN A 14 -7.94 -18.33 -1.20
CA GLN A 14 -8.30 -19.75 -1.26
C GLN A 14 -9.78 -19.96 -1.60
N LYS A 15 -10.69 -19.21 -0.95
CA LYS A 15 -12.13 -19.24 -1.26
C LYS A 15 -12.39 -18.82 -2.69
N TYR A 16 -11.66 -17.83 -3.18
CA TYR A 16 -11.79 -17.36 -4.55
C TYR A 16 -11.29 -18.39 -5.56
N THR A 17 -10.16 -19.05 -5.31
CA THR A 17 -9.67 -20.19 -6.11
C THR A 17 -10.70 -21.31 -6.19
N GLN A 18 -11.35 -21.66 -5.07
CA GLN A 18 -12.43 -22.65 -5.08
C GLN A 18 -13.64 -22.19 -5.91
N LEU A 19 -13.99 -20.90 -5.87
CA LEU A 19 -15.06 -20.34 -6.70
C LEU A 19 -14.73 -20.45 -8.19
N VAL A 20 -13.50 -20.11 -8.59
CA VAL A 20 -13.04 -20.23 -9.98
C VAL A 20 -13.15 -21.67 -10.47
N LEU A 21 -12.66 -22.64 -9.68
CA LEU A 21 -12.79 -24.07 -10.00
C LEU A 21 -14.24 -24.55 -10.10
N GLN A 22 -15.14 -24.00 -9.28
CA GLN A 22 -16.57 -24.33 -9.36
C GLN A 22 -17.20 -23.75 -10.63
N VAL A 23 -16.87 -22.51 -11.00
CA VAL A 23 -17.37 -21.87 -12.21
C VAL A 23 -16.91 -22.63 -13.45
N ASP A 24 -15.63 -22.98 -13.51
CA ASP A 24 -15.04 -23.76 -14.60
C ASP A 24 -15.76 -25.11 -14.79
N ARG A 25 -15.93 -25.89 -13.70
CA ARG A 25 -16.65 -27.18 -13.75
C ARG A 25 -18.13 -27.06 -14.08
N SER A 26 -18.75 -25.92 -13.79
CA SER A 26 -20.18 -25.70 -13.99
C SER A 26 -20.56 -25.38 -15.43
N GLY A 27 -19.57 -25.11 -16.31
CA GLY A 27 -19.82 -24.73 -17.71
C GLY A 27 -20.46 -23.35 -17.87
N TYR A 28 -20.43 -22.50 -16.84
CA TYR A 28 -20.93 -21.13 -16.93
C TYR A 28 -20.04 -20.28 -17.84
N THR A 29 -20.66 -19.50 -18.73
CA THR A 29 -19.97 -18.62 -19.69
C THR A 29 -19.59 -17.29 -19.06
N VAL A 30 -18.84 -17.31 -17.96
CA VAL A 30 -18.28 -16.09 -17.36
C VAL A 30 -16.87 -15.89 -17.89
N SER A 31 -16.58 -14.68 -18.37
CA SER A 31 -15.22 -14.33 -18.78
C SER A 31 -14.26 -14.42 -17.57
N PRO A 32 -13.14 -15.17 -17.67
CA PRO A 32 -12.17 -15.27 -16.59
C PRO A 32 -11.60 -13.89 -16.17
N ILE A 33 -11.50 -12.96 -17.13
CA ILE A 33 -11.09 -11.57 -16.87
C ILE A 33 -12.09 -10.85 -15.98
N ASP A 34 -13.39 -11.01 -16.25
CA ASP A 34 -14.44 -10.36 -15.45
C ASP A 34 -14.53 -10.94 -14.04
N MET A 35 -14.22 -12.24 -13.88
CA MET A 35 -14.00 -12.82 -12.57
C MET A 35 -12.90 -12.07 -11.81
N ILE A 36 -11.69 -11.96 -12.37
CA ILE A 36 -10.59 -11.28 -11.65
C ILE A 36 -10.91 -9.80 -11.37
N ARG A 37 -11.56 -9.09 -12.30
CA ARG A 37 -12.04 -7.72 -12.04
C ARG A 37 -12.98 -7.66 -10.84
N GLY A 38 -13.93 -8.61 -10.77
CA GLY A 38 -14.82 -8.77 -9.62
C GLY A 38 -14.05 -9.01 -8.32
N PHE A 39 -13.01 -9.85 -8.34
CA PHE A 39 -12.13 -10.09 -7.20
C PHE A 39 -11.43 -8.83 -6.72
N ILE A 40 -10.83 -8.06 -7.64
CA ILE A 40 -10.06 -6.86 -7.33
C ILE A 40 -10.93 -5.77 -6.71
N LEU A 41 -12.16 -5.60 -7.19
CA LEU A 41 -13.10 -4.62 -6.64
C LEU A 41 -13.43 -4.85 -5.16
N HIS A 42 -13.26 -6.07 -4.66
CA HIS A 42 -13.54 -6.45 -3.28
C HIS A 42 -12.26 -6.55 -2.42
N LEU A 43 -11.08 -6.30 -3.01
CA LEU A 43 -9.85 -6.26 -2.25
C LEU A 43 -9.77 -4.99 -1.39
N PRO A 44 -9.20 -5.07 -0.18
CA PRO A 44 -8.93 -3.90 0.63
C PRO A 44 -7.98 -2.93 -0.08
N HIS A 45 -8.18 -1.63 0.11
CA HIS A 45 -7.41 -0.59 -0.57
C HIS A 45 -5.90 -0.63 -0.28
N PHE A 46 -5.46 -1.22 0.83
CA PHE A 46 -4.04 -1.41 1.14
C PHE A 46 -3.36 -2.48 0.27
N MET A 47 -4.12 -3.24 -0.51
CA MET A 47 -3.64 -4.30 -1.40
C MET A 47 -3.35 -3.78 -2.82
N VAL A 48 -3.00 -2.50 -2.97
CA VAL A 48 -2.66 -1.89 -4.29
C VAL A 48 -1.66 -2.73 -5.09
N HIS A 49 -0.74 -3.41 -4.42
CA HIS A 49 0.21 -4.31 -5.07
C HIS A 49 -0.47 -5.38 -5.94
N PHE A 50 -1.61 -5.93 -5.52
CA PHE A 50 -2.36 -6.93 -6.29
C PHE A 50 -3.01 -6.31 -7.53
N ILE A 51 -3.52 -5.08 -7.40
CA ILE A 51 -4.09 -4.32 -8.52
C ILE A 51 -3.01 -4.06 -9.56
N ASN A 52 -1.83 -3.60 -9.12
CA ASN A 52 -0.70 -3.35 -10.01
C ASN A 52 -0.22 -4.64 -10.68
N ASN A 53 -0.07 -5.73 -9.91
CA ASN A 53 0.33 -7.03 -10.44
C ASN A 53 -0.66 -7.56 -11.48
N PHE A 54 -1.97 -7.43 -11.23
CA PHE A 54 -3.00 -7.77 -12.21
C PHE A 54 -2.91 -6.91 -13.46
N ASN A 55 -2.77 -5.59 -13.32
CA ASN A 55 -2.62 -4.71 -14.48
C ASN A 55 -1.38 -5.07 -15.31
N THR A 56 -0.26 -5.41 -14.66
CA THR A 56 0.94 -5.90 -15.35
C THR A 56 0.67 -7.21 -16.09
N TRP A 57 -0.07 -8.14 -15.47
CA TRP A 57 -0.46 -9.39 -16.12
C TRP A 57 -1.42 -9.17 -17.29
N CYS A 58 -2.42 -8.31 -17.15
CA CYS A 58 -3.34 -7.94 -18.24
C CYS A 58 -2.64 -7.25 -19.43
N ASN A 59 -1.54 -6.55 -19.17
CA ASN A 59 -0.74 -5.92 -20.20
C ASN A 59 0.33 -6.86 -20.79
N SER A 60 0.38 -8.12 -20.37
CA SER A 60 1.25 -9.12 -21.00
C SER A 60 0.67 -9.57 -22.35
N ASP A 61 1.55 -9.90 -23.30
CA ASP A 61 1.17 -10.37 -24.66
C ASP A 61 0.21 -11.56 -24.63
N THR A 62 0.27 -12.38 -23.58
CA THR A 62 -0.61 -13.52 -23.36
C THR A 62 -2.08 -13.10 -23.25
N VAL A 63 -2.37 -12.01 -22.53
CA VAL A 63 -3.75 -11.53 -22.34
C VAL A 63 -4.24 -10.74 -23.56
N LEU A 64 -3.34 -10.00 -24.22
CA LEU A 64 -3.65 -9.25 -25.44
C LEU A 64 -4.05 -10.16 -26.61
N SER A 65 -3.55 -11.39 -26.62
CA SER A 65 -3.90 -12.42 -27.62
C SER A 65 -5.34 -12.95 -27.48
N GLY A 66 -6.10 -12.50 -26.47
CA GLY A 66 -7.53 -12.83 -26.31
C GLY A 66 -7.82 -14.21 -25.73
N HIS A 67 -6.79 -14.98 -25.37
CA HIS A 67 -6.92 -16.34 -24.86
C HIS A 67 -6.57 -16.40 -23.37
N VAL A 68 -7.40 -15.77 -22.53
CA VAL A 68 -7.30 -15.96 -21.07
C VAL A 68 -8.24 -17.09 -20.67
N GLY A 69 -7.67 -18.24 -20.36
CA GLY A 69 -8.38 -19.39 -19.83
C GLY A 69 -8.51 -19.34 -18.30
N PHE A 70 -9.26 -20.28 -17.73
CA PHE A 70 -9.33 -20.46 -16.28
C PHE A 70 -7.99 -20.89 -15.68
N ASP A 71 -7.19 -21.66 -16.42
CA ASP A 71 -5.86 -22.08 -15.98
C ASP A 71 -4.93 -20.89 -15.74
N ASP A 72 -4.96 -19.87 -16.61
CA ASP A 72 -4.15 -18.66 -16.44
C ASP A 72 -4.58 -17.86 -15.20
N VAL A 73 -5.89 -17.82 -14.92
CA VAL A 73 -6.43 -17.18 -13.70
C VAL A 73 -5.98 -17.91 -12.45
N LEU A 74 -5.99 -19.25 -12.47
CA LEU A 74 -5.53 -20.07 -11.35
C LEU A 74 -4.02 -19.90 -11.12
N GLU A 75 -3.22 -19.87 -12.18
CA GLU A 75 -1.78 -19.61 -12.10
C GLU A 75 -1.50 -18.21 -11.52
N TRP A 76 -2.26 -17.21 -11.97
CA TRP A 76 -2.15 -15.85 -11.41
C TRP A 76 -2.52 -15.81 -9.92
N LEU A 77 -3.58 -16.50 -9.50
CA LEU A 77 -3.99 -16.58 -8.10
C LEU A 77 -2.93 -17.27 -7.22
N GLU A 78 -2.27 -18.32 -7.72
CA GLU A 78 -1.17 -18.99 -7.02
C GLU A 78 0.02 -18.04 -6.83
N LYS A 79 0.42 -17.33 -7.90
CA LYS A 79 1.47 -16.30 -7.84
C LYS A 79 1.11 -15.17 -6.88
N ALA A 80 -0.16 -14.78 -6.84
CA ALA A 80 -0.70 -13.78 -5.93
C ALA A 80 -0.59 -14.25 -4.45
N GLU A 81 -0.93 -15.50 -4.15
CA GLU A 81 -0.80 -16.09 -2.81
C GLU A 81 0.66 -16.20 -2.35
N ALA A 82 1.55 -16.64 -3.24
CA ALA A 82 2.99 -16.68 -2.98
C ALA A 82 3.55 -15.28 -2.68
N SER A 83 3.14 -14.28 -3.46
CA SER A 83 3.52 -12.88 -3.27
C SER A 83 3.02 -12.33 -1.93
N PHE A 84 1.79 -12.66 -1.54
CA PHE A 84 1.23 -12.27 -0.25
C PHE A 84 2.02 -12.86 0.92
N THR A 85 2.37 -14.14 0.81
CA THR A 85 3.12 -14.86 1.84
C THR A 85 4.50 -14.26 2.03
N ASN A 86 5.19 -13.93 0.94
CA ASN A 86 6.47 -13.24 0.97
C ASN A 86 6.35 -11.83 1.60
N LEU A 87 5.34 -11.05 1.22
CA LEU A 87 5.09 -9.74 1.81
C LEU A 87 4.86 -9.83 3.33
N ARG A 88 4.09 -10.81 3.80
CA ARG A 88 3.88 -11.07 5.24
C ARG A 88 5.19 -11.44 5.94
N ALA A 89 6.01 -12.32 5.35
CA ALA A 89 7.30 -12.70 5.90
C ALA A 89 8.24 -11.49 6.04
N THR A 90 8.34 -10.70 4.97
CA THR A 90 9.13 -9.45 4.94
C THR A 90 8.65 -8.45 6.01
N HIS A 91 7.33 -8.29 6.15
CA HIS A 91 6.78 -7.40 7.18
C HIS A 91 7.11 -7.87 8.60
N ARG A 92 7.03 -9.19 8.87
CA ARG A 92 7.44 -9.77 10.16
C ARG A 92 8.92 -9.54 10.44
N GLN A 93 9.78 -9.76 9.45
CA GLN A 93 11.22 -9.50 9.58
C GLN A 93 11.50 -8.01 9.87
N ASN A 94 10.84 -7.10 9.16
CA ASN A 94 10.98 -5.66 9.39
C ASN A 94 10.50 -5.24 10.78
N GLN A 95 9.45 -5.86 11.32
CA GLN A 95 9.02 -5.63 12.70
C GLN A 95 10.06 -6.10 13.72
N GLN A 96 10.68 -7.26 13.48
CA GLN A 96 11.77 -7.75 14.34
C GLN A 96 12.96 -6.79 14.33
N ILE A 97 13.43 -6.35 13.16
CA ILE A 97 14.54 -5.40 13.04
C ILE A 97 14.24 -4.10 13.79
N ARG A 98 13.01 -3.55 13.63
CA ARG A 98 12.58 -2.34 14.35
C ARG A 98 12.61 -2.52 15.86
N SER A 99 12.18 -3.67 16.38
CA SER A 99 12.22 -3.95 17.82
C SER A 99 13.65 -3.99 18.37
N VAL A 100 14.60 -4.54 17.60
CA VAL A 100 16.02 -4.57 17.99
C VAL A 100 16.61 -3.16 18.00
N ILE A 101 16.37 -2.36 16.96
CA ILE A 101 16.88 -0.97 16.89
C ILE A 101 16.35 -0.14 18.05
N GLN A 102 15.05 -0.26 18.38
CA GLN A 102 14.45 0.44 19.52
C GLN A 102 15.06 0.01 20.85
N SER A 103 15.42 -1.25 21.02
CA SER A 103 16.09 -1.73 22.24
C SER A 103 17.54 -1.23 22.39
N GLN A 104 18.23 -0.91 21.29
CA GLN A 104 19.62 -0.45 21.30
C GLN A 104 19.78 1.07 21.40
N THR A 105 18.78 1.85 20.96
CA THR A 105 18.89 3.32 20.93
C THR A 105 18.70 3.99 22.29
N TYR A 106 18.31 3.23 23.31
CA TYR A 106 18.34 3.67 24.70
C TYR A 106 19.31 2.78 25.47
N PRO A 107 20.65 3.00 25.38
CA PRO A 107 21.48 2.61 26.49
C PRO A 107 20.91 3.38 27.67
N THR A 108 20.20 2.67 28.55
CA THR A 108 19.76 3.18 29.83
C THR A 108 21.04 3.67 30.50
N LEU A 109 21.32 4.97 30.37
CA LEU A 109 22.23 5.69 31.22
C LEU A 109 21.57 5.65 32.58
N SER A 110 21.67 4.49 33.23
CA SER A 110 21.60 4.29 34.67
C SER A 110 22.83 4.96 35.30
N GLY A 111 23.14 6.18 34.86
CA GLY A 111 23.96 7.08 35.62
C GLY A 111 23.21 7.34 36.93
N PRO A 112 23.92 7.44 38.06
CA PRO A 112 23.32 7.78 39.33
C PRO A 112 22.44 9.01 39.12
N ARG A 113 21.13 8.83 39.33
CA ARG A 113 20.15 9.90 39.25
C ARG A 113 20.71 11.03 40.11
N PRO A 114 20.97 12.23 39.55
CA PRO A 114 21.46 13.33 40.36
C PRO A 114 20.48 13.50 41.52
N PRO A 115 20.98 13.60 42.77
CA PRO A 115 20.11 13.80 43.91
C PRO A 115 19.20 14.99 43.59
N PRO A 116 17.90 14.93 43.92
CA PRO A 116 17.04 16.09 43.76
C PRO A 116 17.73 17.27 44.43
N PRO A 117 17.72 18.47 43.82
CA PRO A 117 18.33 19.63 44.44
C PRO A 117 17.73 19.77 45.84
N SER A 118 18.59 19.64 46.86
CA SER A 118 18.28 19.97 48.25
C SER A 118 18.03 21.48 48.32
N GLY A 119 16.82 21.88 47.94
CA GLY A 119 16.33 23.24 48.01
C GLY A 119 15.10 23.26 48.88
N SER A 120 15.31 23.69 50.13
CA SER A 120 14.46 24.59 50.89
C SER A 120 12.95 24.49 50.67
N ALA A 121 12.27 24.11 51.75
CA ALA A 121 10.83 24.16 51.94
C ALA A 121 10.16 25.36 51.22
N PRO A 122 9.05 25.14 50.50
CA PRO A 122 8.26 26.23 49.96
C PRO A 122 7.63 27.00 51.13
N ARG A 123 8.11 28.23 51.36
CA ARG A 123 7.36 29.24 52.11
C ARG A 123 6.11 29.58 51.32
N SER A 124 4.98 29.22 51.90
CA SER A 124 3.64 29.69 51.54
C SER A 124 3.56 31.21 51.69
N HIS A 125 3.71 31.93 50.60
CA HIS A 125 3.21 33.29 50.49
C HIS A 125 1.90 33.28 49.73
N ALA A 126 0.81 33.37 50.51
CA ALA A 126 -0.47 33.83 50.02
C ALA A 126 -0.29 35.24 49.45
N ALA A 127 -0.52 35.40 48.15
CA ALA A 127 -0.73 36.69 47.53
C ALA A 127 -1.90 36.55 46.56
N VAL A 128 -3.01 37.14 46.99
CA VAL A 128 -4.23 37.37 46.23
C VAL A 128 -3.88 38.23 45.01
N GLY A 129 -4.13 37.71 43.82
CA GLY A 129 -4.09 38.46 42.57
C GLY A 129 -5.22 37.97 41.65
N PRO A 130 -6.22 38.80 41.31
CA PRO A 130 -7.22 38.45 40.32
C PRO A 130 -6.69 38.82 38.93
N GLY A 131 -6.84 37.91 37.96
CA GLY A 131 -6.62 38.22 36.55
C GLY A 131 -5.41 37.51 35.94
N GLY A 132 -5.63 36.28 35.49
CA GLY A 132 -4.69 35.55 34.65
C GLY A 132 -5.47 34.49 33.89
N SER A 133 -5.95 34.87 32.72
CA SER A 133 -6.85 34.10 31.88
C SER A 133 -6.39 32.66 31.69
N SER A 134 -7.24 31.71 32.12
CA SER A 134 -7.27 30.35 31.61
C SER A 134 -7.31 30.40 30.08
N LEU A 135 -6.18 30.14 29.43
CA LEU A 135 -6.17 29.77 28.03
C LEU A 135 -6.65 28.33 27.95
N ASP A 136 -7.95 28.23 27.68
CA ASP A 136 -8.68 27.03 27.32
C ASP A 136 -7.98 26.34 26.12
N PRO A 137 -7.52 25.08 26.24
CA PRO A 137 -6.88 24.35 25.13
C PRO A 137 -7.84 24.01 23.99
N ARG A 138 -9.10 24.42 24.07
CA ARG A 138 -10.16 24.13 23.09
C ARG A 138 -10.43 25.24 22.08
N THR A 139 -9.60 26.28 21.98
CA THR A 139 -9.77 27.30 20.94
C THR A 139 -8.93 26.95 19.70
N PRO A 140 -9.52 26.39 18.62
CA PRO A 140 -8.81 26.13 17.38
C PRO A 140 -8.70 27.47 16.64
N GLY A 141 -7.61 28.21 16.85
CA GLY A 141 -7.41 29.47 16.12
C GLY A 141 -6.45 30.49 16.71
N ALA A 142 -6.06 30.37 17.98
CA ALA A 142 -5.05 31.26 18.58
C ALA A 142 -3.65 30.86 18.10
N ARG A 143 -3.30 31.22 16.86
CA ARG A 143 -1.94 31.10 16.32
C ARG A 143 -1.03 32.10 17.04
N PRO A 144 0.08 31.68 17.69
CA PRO A 144 1.11 32.62 18.10
C PRO A 144 1.74 33.23 16.83
N SER A 145 1.26 34.39 16.43
CA SER A 145 1.50 35.04 15.13
C SER A 145 2.88 35.68 14.98
N GLY A 146 3.93 35.10 15.55
CA GLY A 146 5.28 35.66 15.42
C GLY A 146 6.43 34.78 15.88
N GLN A 147 6.17 33.63 16.51
CA GLN A 147 7.27 32.75 16.92
C GLN A 147 7.71 31.87 15.76
N GLN A 148 9.00 31.95 15.43
CA GLN A 148 9.66 31.02 14.53
C GLN A 148 9.78 29.65 15.21
N CYS A 149 9.56 28.59 14.46
CA CYS A 149 9.80 27.24 14.93
C CYS A 149 11.26 27.07 15.34
N TYR A 150 11.52 26.66 16.59
CA TYR A 150 12.90 26.48 17.09
C TYR A 150 13.71 25.43 16.32
N ASN A 151 13.06 24.51 15.60
CA ASN A 151 13.74 23.49 14.80
C ASN A 151 14.16 24.03 13.42
N CYS A 152 13.20 24.53 12.63
CA CYS A 152 13.46 24.92 11.23
C CYS A 152 13.49 26.43 10.97
N ARG A 153 13.30 27.26 12.00
CA ARG A 153 13.23 28.73 11.97
C ARG A 153 12.16 29.34 11.06
N LYS A 154 11.22 28.53 10.53
CA LYS A 154 10.06 29.01 9.78
C LYS A 154 8.92 29.37 10.74
N VAL A 155 8.18 30.42 10.44
CA VAL A 155 7.00 30.84 11.20
C VAL A 155 5.78 29.96 10.90
N GLY A 156 4.77 29.97 11.77
CA GLY A 156 3.46 29.34 11.52
C GLY A 156 3.27 27.94 12.12
N HIS A 157 4.27 27.38 12.80
CA HIS A 157 4.13 26.12 13.56
C HIS A 157 5.10 26.09 14.74
N THR A 158 4.80 25.27 15.75
CA THR A 158 5.68 25.02 16.90
C THR A 158 6.63 23.85 16.61
N ALA A 159 7.71 23.70 17.39
CA ALA A 159 8.65 22.58 17.26
C ALA A 159 7.97 21.21 17.38
N ALA A 160 6.86 21.12 18.13
CA ALA A 160 6.04 19.91 18.25
C ALA A 160 5.32 19.52 16.94
N ASN A 161 5.06 20.48 16.05
CA ASN A 161 4.38 20.28 14.77
C ASN A 161 5.32 20.49 13.55
N CYS A 162 6.64 20.44 13.75
CA CYS A 162 7.62 20.78 12.71
C CYS A 162 7.94 19.60 11.79
N ARG A 163 7.46 19.60 10.54
CA ARG A 163 7.67 18.51 9.56
C ARG A 163 9.13 18.21 9.17
N ALA A 164 10.09 19.03 9.59
CA ALA A 164 11.50 18.76 9.35
C ALA A 164 12.02 17.59 10.23
N PRO A 165 13.06 16.86 9.80
CA PRO A 165 13.71 15.84 10.62
C PRO A 165 14.10 16.42 11.99
N GLY A 166 13.79 15.70 13.07
CA GLY A 166 14.03 16.15 14.46
C GLY A 166 12.86 16.91 15.12
N GLY A 167 11.73 17.09 14.44
CA GLY A 167 10.49 17.58 15.06
C GLY A 167 9.84 16.52 15.96
N ASN A 168 9.35 16.92 17.14
CA ASN A 168 8.70 16.03 18.13
C ASN A 168 7.25 15.64 17.72
N HIS A 169 7.06 15.08 16.51
CA HIS A 169 5.76 14.56 16.05
C HIS A 169 5.31 13.30 16.79
N ALA A 170 6.14 12.76 17.67
CA ALA A 170 5.85 11.51 18.38
C ALA A 170 4.65 11.59 19.34
N ASN A 171 4.16 12.80 19.68
CA ASN A 171 3.16 12.97 20.75
C ASN A 171 1.93 13.82 20.39
N VAL A 172 1.80 14.30 19.15
CA VAL A 172 0.56 14.97 18.73
C VAL A 172 -0.35 13.89 18.15
N GLY A 173 -1.38 13.53 18.91
CA GLY A 173 -2.39 12.55 18.53
C GLY A 173 -2.76 12.71 17.06
N ARG A 174 -2.51 11.65 16.29
CA ARG A 174 -2.74 11.59 14.85
C ARG A 174 -4.12 12.19 14.50
N PRO A 175 -4.22 13.29 13.75
CA PRO A 175 -5.46 13.58 13.07
C PRO A 175 -5.63 12.50 12.00
N MET A 176 -6.64 11.65 12.19
CA MET A 176 -7.12 10.73 11.17
C MET A 176 -7.41 11.53 9.89
N GLY A 177 -6.72 11.21 8.81
CA GLY A 177 -7.04 11.67 7.46
C GLY A 177 -6.19 12.85 6.98
N GLN A 178 -5.06 12.55 6.33
CA GLN A 178 -4.65 13.23 5.09
C GLN A 178 -3.41 12.56 4.47
N SER A 179 -3.54 12.30 3.16
CA SER A 179 -2.52 12.24 2.12
C SER A 179 -1.41 11.18 2.17
N TYR A 180 -1.53 10.19 1.28
CA TYR A 180 -0.45 9.83 0.35
C TYR A 180 -0.98 10.06 -1.08
N LEU A 181 -0.75 11.29 -1.57
CA LEU A 181 -0.82 11.68 -2.97
C LEU A 181 0.50 12.39 -3.26
N MET A 182 1.15 11.97 -4.35
CA MET A 182 2.20 12.66 -5.10
C MET A 182 3.54 12.94 -4.41
N GLU A 183 4.57 12.18 -4.78
CA GLU A 183 5.83 12.81 -5.20
C GLU A 183 6.01 12.48 -6.68
N GLU A 184 5.72 13.47 -7.52
CA GLU A 184 6.05 13.53 -8.94
C GLU A 184 7.58 13.58 -9.06
N GLY A 185 8.17 12.49 -9.53
CA GLY A 185 9.52 12.48 -10.07
C GLY A 185 9.43 12.72 -11.58
N VAL A 186 9.67 13.97 -11.97
CA VAL A 186 9.96 14.37 -13.36
C VAL A 186 11.20 13.61 -13.81
N HIS A 187 11.06 12.76 -14.83
CA HIS A 187 12.19 12.30 -15.62
C HIS A 187 11.99 12.71 -17.07
N ASP A 188 13.01 13.39 -17.55
CA ASP A 188 13.11 14.08 -18.81
C ASP A 188 12.74 13.18 -20.00
N GLU A 189 11.79 13.70 -20.75
CA GLU A 189 11.61 13.57 -22.19
C GLU A 189 12.99 13.59 -22.87
N ASP A 190 13.39 12.50 -23.55
CA ASP A 190 14.32 12.48 -24.70
C ASP A 190 14.90 11.07 -24.93
N VAL A 191 14.10 10.09 -25.38
CA VAL A 191 14.64 8.93 -26.11
C VAL A 191 13.65 8.49 -27.20
N LEU A 192 13.88 9.03 -28.39
CA LEU A 192 13.76 8.38 -29.71
C LEU A 192 12.40 7.78 -30.10
N MET A 193 11.67 8.57 -30.89
CA MET A 193 10.80 8.09 -31.96
C MET A 193 11.59 7.11 -32.84
N ALA A 194 11.44 5.81 -32.59
CA ALA A 194 11.81 4.79 -33.56
C ALA A 194 10.59 4.60 -34.47
N ASP A 195 10.80 4.92 -35.75
CA ASP A 195 9.90 4.63 -36.84
C ASP A 195 9.47 3.15 -36.76
N VAL A 196 8.19 2.92 -36.46
CA VAL A 196 7.58 1.61 -36.57
C VAL A 196 7.27 1.42 -38.05
N ASP A 197 8.18 0.73 -38.72
CA ASP A 197 7.97 0.22 -40.06
C ASP A 197 6.68 -0.62 -40.08
N VAL A 198 5.77 -0.19 -40.93
CA VAL A 198 4.58 -0.92 -41.37
C VAL A 198 5.05 -2.22 -41.99
N TYR A 199 4.91 -3.34 -41.26
CA TYR A 199 5.08 -4.66 -41.86
C TYR A 199 3.83 -4.96 -42.70
N ASP A 200 4.04 -4.95 -44.01
CA ASP A 200 3.13 -5.42 -45.04
C ASP A 200 2.62 -6.83 -44.72
N GLU A 201 1.30 -6.96 -44.81
CA GLU A 201 0.49 -8.15 -44.62
C GLU A 201 0.75 -9.12 -45.78
N ALA A 202 1.75 -10.00 -45.62
CA ALA A 202 1.96 -11.12 -46.52
C ALA A 202 0.91 -12.21 -46.23
N ALA A 203 -0.18 -12.19 -47.01
CA ALA A 203 -1.15 -13.26 -47.11
C ALA A 203 -0.44 -14.57 -47.49
N ALA A 204 -0.24 -15.45 -46.51
CA ALA A 204 0.09 -16.84 -46.76
C ALA A 204 -1.20 -17.58 -47.13
N GLU A 205 -1.39 -17.84 -48.42
CA GLU A 205 -2.38 -18.78 -48.92
C GLU A 205 -2.15 -20.15 -48.25
N VAL A 206 -3.13 -20.60 -47.47
CA VAL A 206 -3.18 -21.95 -46.94
C VAL A 206 -3.62 -22.87 -48.08
N PRO A 207 -2.82 -23.84 -48.53
CA PRO A 207 -3.27 -24.80 -49.52
C PRO A 207 -4.37 -25.68 -48.92
N ALA A 208 -5.50 -25.74 -49.63
CA ALA A 208 -6.58 -26.67 -49.36
C ALA A 208 -6.03 -28.12 -49.39
N GLY A 209 -5.80 -28.69 -48.22
CA GLY A 209 -5.52 -30.11 -48.07
C GLY A 209 -6.81 -30.89 -48.21
N ASP A 210 -6.91 -31.66 -49.29
CA ASP A 210 -7.91 -32.70 -49.53
C ASP A 210 -8.05 -33.61 -48.31
N VAL A 211 -9.23 -33.57 -47.68
CA VAL A 211 -9.65 -34.61 -46.73
C VAL A 211 -10.23 -35.74 -47.57
N VAL A 212 -9.42 -36.77 -47.78
CA VAL A 212 -9.88 -38.07 -48.30
C VAL A 212 -10.78 -38.73 -47.27
N ASP A 213 -12.05 -38.91 -47.65
CA ASP A 213 -12.99 -39.86 -47.04
C ASP A 213 -12.41 -41.27 -47.10
N ASP A 214 -12.05 -41.83 -45.94
CA ASP A 214 -11.81 -43.28 -45.79
C ASP A 214 -12.67 -43.81 -44.64
N ILE A 215 -13.97 -43.95 -44.91
CA ILE A 215 -14.89 -44.75 -44.10
C ILE A 215 -14.77 -46.19 -44.58
N GLY A 216 -13.71 -46.85 -44.11
CA GLY A 216 -13.53 -48.29 -44.19
C GLY A 216 -14.41 -49.01 -43.17
N ALA A 217 -15.31 -49.83 -43.68
CA ALA A 217 -16.17 -50.74 -42.96
C ALA A 217 -15.39 -51.72 -42.05
N LEU A 218 -15.92 -51.99 -40.85
CA LEU A 218 -15.96 -53.30 -40.19
C LEU A 218 -16.99 -53.29 -39.05
#